data_AF-A0A2G5V8R3-F1
#
_entry.id   AF-A0A2G5V8R3-F1
#
_cell.length_a   1.000
_cell.length_b   1.000
_cell.length_c   1.000
_cell.angle_alpha   90.00
_cell.angle_beta   90.00
_cell.angle_gamma   90.00
#
_symmetry.space_group_name_H-M   'P 1'
#
loop_
_entity.id
_entity.type
_entity.pdbx_description
1 polymer ?
#
loop_
_entity_poly.entity_id
_entity_poly.type
_entity_poly.pdbx_seq_one_letter_code
_entity_poly.pdbx_strand_id
1 'polypeptide(L)'
;MGPFIPVYFNLPDSGEARVIMLKSLPCPPKYFFTENVLVFPADGFWYTYFSASFFVSSGILFGQILFFSVCCLYYLFYAKASQVSPQTRRLQIRSFFGIVIQTTIPFLLVLIPVMLLIID
;
A
#
# COMPACT_ATOMS: atom_id res chain seq x y z
N MET A 1 -12.07 -14.51 -1.86
CA MET A 1 -12.08 -13.48 -0.80
C MET A 1 -11.87 -12.12 -1.48
N GLY A 2 -12.78 -11.16 -1.26
CA GLY A 2 -12.73 -9.87 -1.95
C GLY A 2 -11.57 -8.99 -1.45
N PRO A 3 -10.84 -8.30 -2.34
CA PRO A 3 -9.62 -7.53 -2.00
C PRO A 3 -9.87 -6.29 -1.13
N PHE A 4 -11.13 -5.97 -0.82
CA PHE A 4 -11.54 -4.76 -0.10
C PHE A 4 -12.01 -5.01 1.33
N ILE A 5 -12.08 -6.26 1.78
CA ILE A 5 -12.45 -6.55 3.17
C ILE A 5 -11.20 -6.35 4.02
N PRO A 6 -11.20 -5.45 5.02
CA PRO A 6 -10.09 -5.33 5.96
C PRO A 6 -9.75 -6.70 6.52
N VAL A 7 -8.46 -7.06 6.48
CA VAL A 7 -7.96 -8.39 6.87
C VAL A 7 -8.43 -8.76 8.29
N TYR A 8 -8.63 -7.74 9.13
CA TYR A 8 -9.19 -7.84 10.48
C TYR A 8 -10.60 -8.47 10.56
N PHE A 9 -11.40 -8.43 9.50
CA PHE A 9 -12.74 -9.03 9.46
C PHE A 9 -12.77 -10.48 8.97
N ASN A 10 -11.64 -11.01 8.48
CA ASN A 10 -11.49 -12.42 8.10
C ASN A 10 -10.56 -13.18 9.07
N LEU A 11 -10.41 -12.72 10.32
CA LEU A 11 -9.65 -13.50 11.29
C LEU A 11 -10.37 -14.81 11.59
N PRO A 12 -9.64 -15.94 11.65
CA PRO A 12 -10.19 -17.18 12.17
C PRO A 12 -10.59 -17.01 13.64
N ASP A 13 -11.54 -17.84 14.10
CA ASP A 13 -11.91 -17.85 15.51
C ASP A 13 -10.67 -18.13 16.37
N SER A 14 -10.53 -17.36 17.45
CA SER A 14 -9.35 -17.34 18.30
C SER A 14 -9.01 -18.71 18.91
N GLY A 15 -10.01 -19.59 19.08
CA GLY A 15 -9.82 -20.96 19.56
C GLY A 15 -9.13 -21.86 18.53
N GLU A 16 -9.50 -21.76 17.25
CA GLU A 16 -8.93 -22.58 16.18
C GLU A 16 -7.48 -22.17 15.87
N ALA A 17 -7.22 -20.86 15.82
CA ALA A 17 -5.87 -20.32 15.62
C ALA A 17 -4.89 -20.73 16.73
N ARG A 18 -5.36 -20.86 17.98
CA ARG A 18 -4.54 -21.35 19.11
C ARG A 18 -4.09 -22.79 18.92
N VAL A 19 -4.99 -23.66 18.45
CA VAL A 19 -4.68 -25.07 18.18
C VAL A 19 -3.67 -25.22 17.04
N ILE A 20 -3.79 -24.40 15.99
CA ILE A 20 -2.83 -24.36 14.88
C ILE A 20 -1.46 -23.89 15.37
N MET A 21 -1.40 -22.82 16.17
CA MET A 21 -0.16 -22.26 16.69
C MET A 21 0.59 -23.23 17.63
N LEU A 22 -0.13 -24.05 18.39
CA LEU A 22 0.45 -25.12 19.22
C LEU A 22 1.22 -26.18 18.42
N LYS A 23 0.94 -26.34 17.11
CA LYS A 23 1.75 -27.22 16.23
C LYS A 23 3.13 -26.64 15.94
N SER A 24 3.25 -25.31 15.87
CA SER A 24 4.51 -24.60 15.63
C SER A 24 5.28 -24.29 16.91
N LEU A 25 4.57 -24.05 18.02
CA LEU A 25 5.14 -23.70 19.33
C LEU A 25 4.52 -24.58 20.42
N PRO A 26 5.11 -25.75 20.71
CA PRO A 26 4.46 -26.80 21.50
C PRO A 26 4.37 -26.50 23.00
N CYS A 27 5.16 -25.56 23.52
CA CYS A 27 5.20 -25.25 24.94
C CYS A 27 5.14 -23.73 25.18
N PRO A 28 3.96 -23.10 24.99
CA PRO A 28 3.80 -21.69 25.27
C PRO A 28 3.63 -21.43 26.78
N PRO A 29 3.98 -20.23 27.25
CA PRO A 29 3.81 -19.80 28.64
C PRO A 29 2.33 -19.75 29.07
N LYS A 30 2.09 -19.90 30.39
CA LYS A 30 0.74 -20.08 30.98
C LYS A 30 -0.30 -19.04 30.57
N TYR A 31 0.11 -17.79 30.34
CA TYR A 31 -0.78 -16.70 29.92
C TYR A 31 -1.48 -16.98 28.58
N PHE A 32 -0.88 -17.80 27.71
CA PHE A 32 -1.47 -18.20 26.43
C PHE A 32 -2.79 -18.97 26.57
N PHE A 33 -2.96 -19.71 27.68
CA PHE A 33 -4.15 -20.52 27.94
C PHE A 33 -5.17 -19.80 28.82
N THR A 34 -4.75 -18.79 29.58
CA THR A 34 -5.59 -18.11 30.58
C THR A 34 -6.15 -16.78 30.08
N GLU A 35 -5.44 -16.10 29.18
CA GLU A 35 -5.87 -14.80 28.65
C GLU A 35 -6.50 -14.94 27.26
N ASN A 36 -7.32 -13.95 26.89
CA ASN A 36 -7.80 -13.79 25.52
C ASN A 36 -6.69 -13.24 24.63
N VAL A 37 -5.65 -14.04 24.41
CA VAL A 37 -4.57 -13.70 23.49
C VAL A 37 -5.11 -13.86 22.07
N LEU A 38 -5.02 -12.78 21.28
CA LEU A 38 -5.26 -12.81 19.85
C LEU A 38 -4.03 -13.41 19.18
N VAL A 39 -4.16 -14.67 18.77
CA VAL A 39 -3.06 -15.43 18.19
C VAL A 39 -3.07 -15.17 16.69
N PHE A 40 -2.21 -14.25 16.24
CA PHE A 40 -1.92 -14.05 14.82
C PHE A 40 -0.92 -15.09 14.36
N PRO A 41 -1.37 -16.31 14.03
CA PRO A 41 -0.91 -16.97 12.81
C PRO A 41 -1.85 -18.11 12.34
N ALA A 42 -2.48 -17.91 11.18
CA ALA A 42 -2.78 -19.03 10.30
C ALA A 42 -1.90 -18.86 9.04
N ASP A 43 -1.45 -19.97 8.50
CA ASP A 43 -0.89 -20.10 7.17
C ASP A 43 -1.68 -19.26 6.17
N GLY A 44 -0.98 -18.35 5.47
CA GLY A 44 -1.59 -17.40 4.53
C GLY A 44 -2.03 -16.04 5.11
N PHE A 45 -2.17 -15.88 6.44
CA PHE A 45 -2.58 -14.60 7.04
C PHE A 45 -1.64 -13.46 6.66
N TRP A 46 -0.32 -13.67 6.80
CA TRP A 46 0.68 -12.65 6.47
C TRP A 46 0.67 -12.28 4.99
N TYR A 47 0.49 -13.25 4.10
CA TYR A 47 0.38 -13.01 2.66
C TYR A 47 -0.87 -12.20 2.33
N THR A 48 -2.04 -12.58 2.87
CA THR A 48 -3.29 -11.84 2.68
C THR A 48 -3.21 -10.44 3.29
N TYR A 49 -2.63 -10.30 4.48
CA TYR A 49 -2.43 -9.02 5.14
C TYR A 49 -1.54 -8.09 4.33
N PHE A 50 -0.39 -8.59 3.89
CA PHE A 50 0.59 -7.82 3.14
C PHE A 50 0.04 -7.42 1.78
N SER A 51 -0.61 -8.37 1.07
CA SER A 51 -1.26 -8.12 -0.21
C SER A 51 -2.36 -7.07 -0.10
N ALA A 52 -3.31 -7.22 0.84
CA ALA A 52 -4.38 -6.25 1.04
C ALA A 52 -3.85 -4.86 1.43
N SER A 53 -2.87 -4.81 2.34
CA SER A 53 -2.23 -3.54 2.75
C SER A 53 -1.52 -2.87 1.58
N PHE A 54 -0.81 -3.65 0.77
CA PHE A 54 -0.13 -3.16 -0.43
C PHE A 54 -1.11 -2.60 -1.46
N PHE A 55 -2.21 -3.30 -1.74
CA PHE A 55 -3.24 -2.82 -2.67
C PHE A 55 -3.91 -1.53 -2.18
N VAL A 56 -4.32 -1.47 -0.91
CA VAL A 56 -4.99 -0.28 -0.35
C VAL A 56 -4.04 0.92 -0.35
N SER A 57 -2.81 0.75 0.15
CA SER A 57 -1.81 1.82 0.18
C SER A 57 -1.44 2.31 -1.23
N SER A 58 -1.23 1.39 -2.18
CA SER A 58 -0.97 1.72 -3.58
C SER A 58 -2.14 2.48 -4.21
N GLY A 59 -3.38 2.08 -3.93
CA GLY A 59 -4.58 2.76 -4.40
C GLY A 59 -4.69 4.21 -3.88
N ILE A 60 -4.44 4.41 -2.58
CA ILE A 60 -4.44 5.75 -1.97
C ILE A 60 -3.35 6.62 -2.58
N LEU A 61 -2.12 6.11 -2.69
CA LEU A 61 -1.00 6.82 -3.30
C LEU A 61 -1.28 7.19 -4.75
N PHE A 62 -1.85 6.27 -5.53
CA PHE A 62 -2.26 6.54 -6.90
C PHE A 62 -3.30 7.66 -6.98
N GLY A 63 -4.30 7.64 -6.10
CA GLY A 63 -5.28 8.73 -5.99
C GLY A 63 -4.65 10.09 -5.67
N GLN A 64 -3.70 10.12 -4.73
CA GLN A 64 -2.95 11.34 -4.41
C GLN A 64 -2.16 11.86 -5.62
N ILE A 65 -1.43 10.98 -6.31
CA ILE A 65 -0.64 11.34 -7.49
C ILE A 65 -1.55 11.93 -8.58
N LEU A 66 -2.70 11.31 -8.84
CA LEU A 66 -3.67 11.82 -9.81
C LEU A 66 -4.19 13.21 -9.41
N PHE A 67 -4.62 13.37 -8.15
CA PHE A 67 -5.13 14.64 -7.65
C PHE A 67 -4.09 15.76 -7.80
N PHE A 68 -2.87 15.55 -7.29
CA PHE A 68 -1.80 16.54 -7.40
C PHE A 68 -1.41 16.83 -8.84
N SER A 69 -1.35 15.81 -9.69
CA SER A 69 -1.04 15.99 -11.12
C SER A 69 -2.09 16.84 -11.82
N VAL A 70 -3.37 16.59 -11.57
CA VAL A 70 -4.48 17.38 -12.11
C VAL A 70 -4.41 18.83 -11.61
N CYS A 71 -4.17 19.04 -10.31
CA CYS A 71 -3.99 20.39 -9.75
C CYS A 71 -2.81 21.11 -10.41
N CYS A 72 -1.65 20.46 -10.54
CA CYS A 72 -0.48 21.03 -11.21
C CYS A 72 -0.79 21.43 -12.66
N LEU A 73 -1.46 20.55 -13.43
CA LEU A 73 -1.87 20.86 -14.81
C LEU A 73 -2.86 22.02 -14.86
N TYR A 74 -3.83 22.07 -13.95
CA TYR A 74 -4.80 23.16 -13.87
C TYR A 74 -4.11 24.51 -13.65
N TYR A 75 -3.19 24.61 -12.67
CA TYR A 75 -2.46 25.84 -12.39
C TYR A 75 -1.47 26.23 -13.50
N LEU A 76 -0.91 25.24 -14.20
CA LEU A 76 0.07 25.47 -15.26
C LEU A 76 -0.56 25.93 -16.58
N PHE A 77 -1.80 25.53 -16.86
CA PHE A 77 -2.47 25.79 -18.14
C PHE A 77 -3.68 26.73 -18.06
N TYR A 78 -4.50 26.65 -17.00
CA TYR A 78 -5.82 27.29 -16.95
C TYR A 78 -5.94 28.44 -15.96
N ALA A 79 -5.28 28.36 -14.80
CA ALA A 79 -5.27 29.48 -13.88
C ALA A 79 -4.69 30.71 -14.58
N LYS A 80 -5.38 31.86 -14.53
CA LYS A 80 -4.92 33.11 -15.16
C LYS A 80 -3.57 33.49 -14.58
N ALA A 81 -2.50 33.09 -15.27
CA ALA A 81 -1.12 33.31 -14.89
C ALA A 81 -0.68 34.76 -15.17
N SER A 82 -1.46 35.74 -14.69
CA SER A 82 -1.14 37.17 -14.81
C SER A 82 0.21 37.53 -14.16
N GLN A 83 0.80 36.61 -13.39
CA GLN A 83 2.04 36.77 -12.63
C GLN A 83 3.22 35.93 -13.15
N VAL A 84 3.04 35.05 -14.16
CA VAL A 84 4.09 34.09 -14.56
C VAL A 84 4.58 34.36 -15.98
N SER A 85 5.88 34.62 -16.14
CA SER A 85 6.48 34.83 -17.45
C SER A 85 6.46 33.56 -18.32
N PRO A 86 6.48 33.68 -19.66
CA PRO A 86 6.57 32.54 -20.57
C PRO A 86 7.79 31.65 -20.30
N GLN A 87 8.92 32.24 -19.89
CA GLN A 87 10.15 31.52 -19.56
C GLN A 87 9.97 30.66 -18.30
N THR A 88 9.38 31.22 -17.25
CA THR A 88 9.09 30.51 -16.00
C THR A 88 8.13 29.36 -16.24
N ARG A 89 7.10 29.56 -17.07
CA ARG A 89 6.13 28.51 -17.42
C ARG A 89 6.78 27.35 -18.17
N ARG A 90 7.69 27.63 -19.12
CA ARG A 90 8.45 26.60 -19.84
C ARG A 90 9.30 25.75 -18.88
N LEU A 91 9.92 26.39 -17.88
CA LEU A 91 10.68 25.68 -16.86
C LEU A 91 9.78 24.80 -15.97
N GLN A 92 8.63 25.32 -15.53
CA GLN A 92 7.66 24.56 -14.73
C GLN A 92 7.16 23.30 -15.46
N ILE A 93 6.87 23.39 -16.76
CA ILE A 93 6.50 22.22 -17.59
C ILE A 93 7.63 21.18 -17.59
N ARG A 94 8.87 21.61 -17.82
CA ARG A 94 10.03 20.71 -17.85
C ARG A 94 10.26 20.05 -16.50
N SER A 95 10.13 20.81 -15.40
CA SER A 95 10.23 20.29 -14.04
C SER A 95 9.12 19.28 -13.72
N PHE A 96 7.88 19.52 -14.16
CA PHE A 96 6.77 18.58 -13.96
C PHE A 96 7.04 17.23 -14.62
N PHE A 97 7.46 17.22 -15.89
CA PHE A 97 7.86 15.98 -16.56
C PHE A 97 9.06 15.30 -15.86
N GLY A 98 10.02 16.09 -15.40
CA GLY A 98 11.15 15.58 -14.61
C GLY A 98 10.69 14.84 -13.35
N ILE A 99 9.75 15.42 -12.60
CA ILE A 99 9.18 14.81 -11.38
C ILE A 99 8.45 13.52 -11.73
N VAL A 100 7.58 13.53 -12.75
CA VAL A 100 6.83 12.32 -13.18
C VAL A 100 7.78 11.17 -13.53
N ILE A 101 8.87 11.45 -14.25
CA ILE A 101 9.87 10.43 -14.61
C ILE A 101 10.61 9.95 -13.35
N GLN A 102 11.08 10.87 -12.50
CA GLN A 102 11.81 10.55 -11.28
C GLN A 102 10.99 9.75 -10.28
N THR A 103 9.67 9.92 -10.23
CA THR A 103 8.80 9.13 -9.34
C THR A 103 8.42 7.79 -9.95
N THR A 104 8.21 7.73 -11.27
CA THR A 104 7.76 6.50 -11.94
C THR A 104 8.85 5.44 -11.99
N ILE A 105 10.11 5.81 -12.24
CA ILE A 105 11.23 4.87 -12.31
C ILE A 105 11.41 4.05 -11.01
N PRO A 106 11.61 4.65 -9.82
CA PRO A 106 11.78 3.89 -8.59
C PRO A 106 10.51 3.10 -8.22
N PHE A 107 9.33 3.62 -8.55
CA PHE A 107 8.08 2.87 -8.35
C PHE A 107 8.06 1.58 -9.17
N LEU A 108 8.42 1.62 -10.45
CA LEU A 108 8.49 0.42 -11.29
C LEU A 108 9.56 -0.58 -10.81
N LEU A 109 10.72 -0.07 -10.35
CA LEU A 109 11.79 -0.91 -9.80
C LEU A 109 11.38 -1.66 -8.53
N VAL A 110 10.44 -1.13 -7.75
CA VAL A 110 9.88 -1.81 -6.56
C VAL A 110 8.70 -2.70 -6.94
N LEU A 111 7.82 -2.22 -7.83
CA LEU A 111 6.60 -2.93 -8.22
C LEU A 111 6.92 -4.27 -8.90
N ILE A 112 7.88 -4.30 -9.84
CA ILE A 112 8.20 -5.51 -10.61
C ILE A 112 8.64 -6.67 -9.69
N PRO A 113 9.64 -6.52 -8.79
CA PRO A 113 10.02 -7.57 -7.86
C PRO A 113 8.88 -8.02 -6.95
N VAL A 114 8.08 -7.08 -6.43
CA VAL A 114 6.94 -7.41 -5.56
C VAL A 114 5.91 -8.26 -6.30
N MET A 115 5.61 -7.93 -7.56
CA MET A 115 4.68 -8.71 -8.36
C MET A 115 5.19 -10.12 -8.66
N LEU A 116 6.49 -10.28 -8.93
CA LEU A 116 7.11 -11.60 -9.13
C LEU A 116 7.00 -12.46 -7.85
N LEU A 117 7.32 -11.88 -6.69
CA LEU A 117 7.23 -12.55 -5.39
C LEU A 117 5.80 -12.92 -4.95
N ILE A 118 4.77 -12.28 -5.53
CA ILE A 118 3.36 -12.57 -5.23
C ILE A 118 2.80 -13.68 -6.13
N ILE A 119 3.35 -13.84 -7.34
CA ILE A 119 2.88 -14.79 -8.35
C ILE A 119 3.50 -16.19 -8.18
N ASP A 120 4.72 -16.27 -7.65
CA ASP A 120 5.39 -17.52 -7.23
C ASP A 120 4.89 -18.00 -5.84
#